data_AF-A0A7C6PVI4-F1
#
_entry.id   AF-A0A7C6PVI4-F1
#
_cell.length_a   1.000
_cell.length_b   1.000
_cell.length_c   1.000
_cell.angle_alpha   90.00
_cell.angle_beta   90.00
_cell.angle_gamma   90.00
#
_symmetry.space_group_name_H-M   'P 1'
#
loop_
_entity.id
_entity.type
_entity.pdbx_description
1 polymer ?
#
loop_
_entity_poly.entity_id
_entity_poly.type
_entity_poly.pdbx_seq_one_letter_code
_entity_poly.pdbx_strand_id
1 'polypeptide(L)'
;MDIKKIVIPAIGIGTVVTNVLLLKGNLKTASNVSSVATEAIKETEETFGGVPLSKFTELAKQCYHGIKCTIDQWGFLVFHSTSNSGRTKFHTQMTIDGAGKLVNLGGHYPGQWWSSADEFTKKANELFSFK
;
A
#
# COMPACT_ATOMS: atom_id res chain seq x y z
N MET A 1 -50.96 -17.56 4.79
CA MET A 1 -50.55 -17.84 6.18
C MET A 1 -49.05 -17.66 6.26
N ASP A 2 -48.66 -16.51 6.78
CA ASP A 2 -47.29 -16.15 7.15
C ASP A 2 -46.81 -16.96 8.33
N ILE A 3 -45.61 -17.54 8.23
CA ILE A 3 -44.88 -18.07 9.38
C ILE A 3 -43.46 -17.53 9.32
N LYS A 4 -43.30 -16.40 10.02
CA LYS A 4 -42.04 -15.75 10.37
C LYS A 4 -41.18 -16.75 11.15
N LYS A 5 -39.94 -16.97 10.72
CA LYS A 5 -38.94 -17.72 11.50
C LYS A 5 -37.76 -16.83 11.85
N ILE A 6 -37.86 -16.32 13.08
CA ILE A 6 -36.87 -16.31 14.17
C ILE A 6 -35.45 -15.81 13.85
N VAL A 7 -35.17 -14.68 14.48
CA VAL A 7 -33.88 -14.01 14.72
C VAL A 7 -32.96 -14.91 15.57
N ILE A 8 -31.69 -15.01 15.19
CA ILE A 8 -30.60 -15.43 16.08
C ILE A 8 -29.58 -14.27 16.10
N PRO A 9 -29.28 -13.68 17.27
CA PRO A 9 -28.24 -12.66 17.38
C PRO A 9 -26.87 -13.34 17.50
N ALA A 10 -25.95 -13.02 16.61
CA ALA A 10 -24.52 -13.31 16.80
C ALA A 10 -23.79 -11.99 17.01
N ILE A 11 -23.51 -11.68 18.27
CA ILE A 11 -22.58 -10.62 18.69
C ILE A 11 -21.21 -11.28 18.88
N GLY A 12 -20.18 -10.69 18.28
CA GLY A 12 -18.77 -11.07 18.39
C GLY A 12 -17.92 -10.18 17.47
N ILE A 13 -17.90 -8.87 17.67
CA ILE A 13 -16.79 -8.09 18.25
C ILE A 13 -15.45 -8.32 17.52
N GLY A 14 -15.09 -7.36 16.67
CA GLY A 14 -13.77 -7.22 16.04
C GLY A 14 -13.80 -6.05 15.07
N THR A 15 -13.01 -5.02 15.34
CA THR A 15 -13.24 -3.61 15.01
C THR A 15 -12.73 -3.12 13.65
N VAL A 16 -13.33 -2.01 13.22
CA VAL A 16 -12.89 -0.99 12.23
C VAL A 16 -13.05 -1.36 10.74
N VAL A 17 -14.23 -1.07 10.18
CA VAL A 17 -14.34 -0.77 8.74
C VAL A 17 -14.01 0.70 8.57
N THR A 18 -12.84 0.96 8.00
CA THR A 18 -12.41 2.27 7.50
C THR A 18 -13.41 2.79 6.46
N ASN A 19 -13.67 4.09 6.54
CA ASN A 19 -14.56 4.87 5.69
C ASN A 19 -14.54 4.47 4.21
N VAL A 20 -15.51 3.66 3.80
CA VAL A 20 -15.99 3.69 2.42
C VAL A 20 -16.89 4.91 2.31
N LEU A 21 -16.30 6.07 2.03
CA LEU A 21 -17.02 7.23 1.54
C LEU A 21 -17.45 6.92 0.10
N LEU A 22 -18.54 6.17 -0.05
CA LEU A 22 -19.27 6.03 -1.29
C LEU A 22 -19.98 7.35 -1.58
N LEU A 23 -19.25 8.23 -2.28
CA LEU A 23 -19.78 9.47 -2.82
C LEU A 23 -20.81 9.13 -3.93
N LYS A 24 -22.09 9.04 -3.57
CA LYS A 24 -23.18 9.08 -4.56
C LYS A 24 -24.43 9.73 -3.96
N GLY A 25 -24.63 10.99 -4.38
CA GLY A 25 -25.95 11.58 -4.58
C GLY A 25 -26.63 12.17 -3.36
N ASN A 26 -26.48 13.48 -3.14
CA ASN A 26 -27.54 14.44 -3.48
C ASN A 26 -27.15 15.86 -3.08
N LEU A 27 -27.16 16.73 -4.08
CA LEU A 27 -27.11 18.18 -3.95
C LEU A 27 -28.40 18.63 -3.25
N LYS A 28 -28.31 19.22 -2.05
CA LYS A 28 -29.22 20.26 -1.55
C LYS A 28 -28.87 20.73 -0.12
N THR A 29 -28.54 22.02 -0.04
CA THR A 29 -29.00 22.97 0.99
C THR A 29 -28.20 23.12 2.29
N ALA A 30 -27.51 24.27 2.37
CA ALA A 30 -27.39 25.19 3.53
C ALA A 30 -26.70 24.67 4.80
N SER A 31 -26.09 25.45 5.69
CA SER A 31 -25.53 26.81 5.73
C SER A 31 -24.96 26.93 7.15
N ASN A 32 -23.76 27.48 7.29
CA ASN A 32 -23.20 28.09 8.50
C ASN A 32 -23.05 27.28 9.81
N VAL A 33 -21.90 27.56 10.46
CA VAL A 33 -21.55 27.32 11.87
C VAL A 33 -21.18 25.87 12.22
N SER A 34 -19.88 25.60 12.38
CA SER A 34 -19.26 25.79 13.69
C SER A 34 -17.75 25.55 13.60
N SER A 35 -17.01 26.42 14.28
CA SER A 35 -15.62 26.22 14.65
C SER A 35 -15.50 24.94 15.47
N VAL A 36 -15.03 23.86 14.86
CA VAL A 36 -14.54 22.69 15.58
C VAL A 36 -13.08 22.54 15.18
N ALA A 37 -12.24 22.58 16.20
CA ALA A 37 -10.80 22.40 16.12
C ALA A 37 -10.46 21.25 15.16
N THR A 38 -9.87 21.59 14.02
CA THR A 38 -9.02 20.66 13.27
C THR A 38 -7.76 20.47 14.10
N GLU A 39 -7.86 19.62 15.13
CA GLU A 39 -6.70 18.87 15.58
C GLU A 39 -6.15 18.19 14.34
N ALA A 40 -4.98 18.67 13.90
CA ALA A 40 -4.27 18.10 12.78
C ALA A 40 -4.08 16.61 13.07
N ILE A 41 -4.87 15.77 12.39
CA ILE A 41 -4.61 14.34 12.28
C ILE A 41 -3.22 14.28 11.66
N LYS A 42 -2.18 14.07 12.48
CA LYS A 42 -0.87 13.70 11.98
C LYS A 42 -1.08 12.37 11.28
N GLU A 43 -1.18 12.41 9.95
CA GLU A 43 -1.19 11.23 9.12
C GLU A 43 0.02 10.39 9.56
N THR A 44 -0.27 9.27 10.22
CA THR A 44 0.77 8.36 10.67
C THR A 44 1.37 7.74 9.43
N GLU A 45 2.67 7.94 9.24
CA GLU A 45 3.35 7.46 8.04
C GLU A 45 3.22 5.93 7.93
N GLU A 46 2.79 5.45 6.77
CA GLU A 46 2.73 4.03 6.50
C GLU A 46 4.13 3.41 6.57
N THR A 47 4.23 2.22 7.15
CA THR A 47 5.49 1.49 7.28
C THR A 47 5.33 0.07 6.72
N PHE A 48 6.41 -0.46 6.16
CA PHE A 48 6.50 -1.83 5.68
C PHE A 48 7.73 -2.49 6.30
N GLY A 49 7.55 -3.62 7.00
CA GLY A 49 8.63 -4.29 7.73
C GLY A 49 9.29 -3.41 8.80
N GLY A 50 8.56 -2.43 9.35
CA GLY A 50 9.10 -1.45 10.29
C GLY A 50 9.89 -0.29 9.67
N VAL A 51 9.97 -0.21 8.34
CA VAL A 51 10.64 0.88 7.61
C VAL A 51 9.58 1.83 7.03
N PRO A 52 9.73 3.16 7.18
CA PRO A 52 8.76 4.11 6.63
C PRO A 52 8.71 4.13 5.10
N LEU A 53 7.51 4.30 4.54
CA LEU A 53 7.29 4.28 3.09
C LEU A 53 8.03 5.41 2.36
N SER A 54 8.26 6.56 3.01
CA SER A 54 9.08 7.64 2.47
C SER A 54 10.50 7.17 2.15
N LYS A 55 11.11 6.35 3.02
CA LYS A 55 12.48 5.83 2.83
C LYS A 55 12.57 4.88 1.64
N PHE A 56 11.57 4.03 1.46
CA PHE A 56 11.48 3.20 0.26
C PHE A 56 11.27 4.05 -1.00
N THR A 57 10.50 5.14 -0.91
CA THR A 57 10.29 6.05 -2.04
C THR A 57 11.55 6.84 -2.39
N GLU A 58 12.32 7.29 -1.40
CA GLU A 58 13.64 7.89 -1.59
C GLU A 58 14.58 6.90 -2.29
N LEU A 59 14.65 5.66 -1.80
CA LEU A 59 15.46 4.61 -2.40
C LEU A 59 15.01 4.25 -3.82
N ALA A 60 13.70 4.17 -4.07
CA ALA A 60 13.15 3.84 -5.38
C ALA A 60 13.61 4.84 -6.44
N LYS A 61 13.62 6.14 -6.12
CA LYS A 61 14.10 7.19 -7.03
C LYS A 61 15.60 7.11 -7.34
N GLN A 62 16.39 6.43 -6.49
CA GLN A 62 17.81 6.18 -6.71
C GLN A 62 18.09 4.90 -7.50
N CYS A 63 17.07 4.08 -7.75
CA CYS A 63 17.17 2.85 -8.54
C CYS A 63 16.85 3.13 -10.01
N TYR A 64 17.41 2.32 -10.91
CA TYR A 64 17.21 2.50 -12.34
C TYR A 64 15.72 2.46 -12.71
N HIS A 65 15.19 3.56 -13.28
CA HIS A 65 13.77 3.75 -13.62
C HIS A 65 12.77 3.63 -12.46
N GLY A 66 13.22 3.64 -11.21
CA GLY A 66 12.31 3.60 -10.07
C GLY A 66 11.61 4.93 -9.83
N ILE A 67 10.36 4.88 -9.39
CA ILE A 67 9.49 6.05 -9.23
C ILE A 67 9.15 6.27 -7.75
N LYS A 68 8.56 5.24 -7.12
CA LYS A 68 8.07 5.28 -5.74
C LYS A 68 7.75 3.87 -5.24
N CYS A 69 7.43 3.78 -3.95
CA CYS A 69 6.82 2.59 -3.37
C CYS A 69 5.42 2.91 -2.82
N THR A 70 4.56 1.89 -2.80
CA THR A 70 3.26 1.91 -2.10
C THR A 70 3.04 0.58 -1.39
N ILE A 71 2.10 0.51 -0.46
CA ILE A 71 1.62 -0.77 0.09
C ILE A 71 0.29 -1.08 -0.59
N ASP A 72 0.11 -2.30 -1.09
CA ASP A 72 -1.17 -2.70 -1.67
C ASP A 72 -2.16 -3.18 -0.60
N GLN A 73 -3.40 -3.47 -1.02
CA GLN A 73 -4.47 -3.91 -0.13
C GLN A 73 -4.21 -5.24 0.59
N TRP A 74 -3.21 -6.02 0.15
CA TRP A 74 -2.82 -7.29 0.77
C TRP A 74 -1.58 -7.14 1.66
N GLY A 75 -1.07 -5.92 1.80
CA GLY A 75 0.09 -5.61 2.64
C GLY A 75 1.43 -5.86 1.95
N PHE A 76 1.48 -6.09 0.62
CA PHE A 76 2.74 -6.18 -0.09
C PHE A 76 3.31 -4.81 -0.39
N LEU A 77 4.65 -4.69 -0.34
CA LEU A 77 5.34 -3.53 -0.87
C LEU A 77 5.30 -3.61 -2.40
N VAL A 78 4.89 -2.52 -3.05
CA VAL A 78 4.85 -2.40 -4.51
C VAL A 78 5.89 -1.39 -4.96
N PHE A 79 6.88 -1.86 -5.69
CA PHE A 79 7.87 -1.02 -6.36
C PHE A 79 7.36 -0.59 -7.73
N HIS A 80 7.24 0.72 -7.94
CA HIS A 80 6.78 1.31 -9.19
C HIS A 80 7.97 1.75 -10.03
N SER A 81 8.06 1.27 -11.26
CA SER A 81 9.15 1.63 -12.19
C SER A 81 8.65 1.81 -13.63
N THR A 82 9.52 2.30 -14.51
CA THR A 82 9.25 2.38 -15.96
C THR A 82 10.11 1.46 -16.79
N SER A 83 9.63 1.15 -18.00
CA SER A 83 10.48 0.68 -19.09
C SER A 83 11.54 1.72 -19.45
N ASN A 84 12.56 1.29 -20.19
CA ASN A 84 13.61 2.19 -20.67
C ASN A 84 13.08 3.36 -21.52
N SER A 85 11.96 3.15 -22.23
CA SER A 85 11.27 4.19 -23.00
C SER A 85 10.38 5.12 -22.17
N GLY A 86 10.20 4.84 -20.88
CA GLY A 86 9.26 5.56 -20.00
C GLY A 86 7.78 5.25 -20.25
N ARG A 87 7.45 4.48 -21.30
CA ARG A 87 6.06 4.26 -21.76
C ARG A 87 5.31 3.26 -20.91
N THR A 88 5.96 2.18 -20.49
CA THR A 88 5.32 1.12 -19.70
C THR A 88 5.64 1.34 -18.24
N LYS A 89 4.62 1.25 -17.38
CA LYS A 89 4.78 1.24 -15.93
C LYS A 89 4.76 -0.20 -15.44
N PHE A 90 5.69 -0.52 -14.56
CA PHE A 90 5.76 -1.81 -13.88
C PHE A 90 5.43 -1.61 -12.41
N HIS A 91 4.69 -2.57 -11.87
CA HIS A 91 4.23 -2.60 -10.48
C HIS A 91 4.64 -3.93 -9.89
N THR A 92 5.83 -3.97 -9.32
CA THR A 92 6.43 -5.22 -8.86
C THR A 92 6.14 -5.40 -7.39
N GLN A 93 5.43 -6.46 -7.04
CA GLN A 93 5.15 -6.82 -5.66
C GLN A 93 6.40 -7.42 -5.00
N MET A 94 6.57 -7.11 -3.73
CA MET A 94 7.69 -7.53 -2.91
C MET A 94 7.18 -7.91 -1.52
N THR A 95 7.83 -8.90 -0.90
CA THR A 95 7.51 -9.34 0.46
C THR A 95 8.78 -9.54 1.27
N ILE A 96 8.64 -9.72 2.58
CA ILE A 96 9.74 -10.14 3.44
C ILE A 96 9.67 -11.66 3.57
N ASP A 97 10.78 -12.34 3.31
CA ASP A 97 10.90 -13.78 3.45
C ASP A 97 11.12 -14.21 4.91
N GLY A 98 11.20 -15.53 5.14
CA GLY A 98 11.45 -16.07 6.49
C GLY A 98 12.82 -15.74 7.07
N ALA A 99 13.75 -15.20 6.28
CA ALA A 99 15.07 -14.74 6.72
C ALA A 99 15.09 -13.23 7.04
N GLY A 100 13.94 -12.56 6.98
CA GLY A 100 13.85 -11.11 7.19
C GLY A 100 14.47 -10.31 6.05
N LYS A 101 14.49 -10.86 4.83
CA LYS A 101 14.97 -10.17 3.62
C LYS A 101 13.81 -9.82 2.72
N LEU A 102 13.88 -8.63 2.13
CA LEU A 102 12.98 -8.25 1.05
C LEU A 102 13.27 -9.13 -0.15
N VAL A 103 12.22 -9.67 -0.77
CA VAL A 103 12.31 -10.49 -1.98
C VAL A 103 11.37 -9.94 -3.06
N ASN A 104 11.87 -9.98 -4.29
CA ASN A 104 11.12 -9.61 -5.49
C ASN A 104 10.18 -10.76 -5.90
N LEU A 105 8.88 -10.51 -5.97
CA LEU A 105 7.89 -11.48 -6.47
C LEU A 105 7.62 -11.36 -7.97
N GLY A 106 8.23 -10.36 -8.63
CA GLY A 106 8.20 -10.19 -10.08
C GLY A 106 8.99 -11.29 -10.78
N GLY A 107 8.44 -11.78 -11.89
CA GLY A 107 9.11 -12.73 -12.75
C GLY A 107 10.13 -12.08 -13.70
N HIS A 108 10.98 -12.93 -14.28
CA HIS A 108 11.86 -12.58 -15.39
C HIS A 108 11.37 -13.23 -16.67
N TYR A 109 11.43 -12.50 -17.79
CA TYR A 109 11.24 -13.12 -19.09
C TYR A 109 12.51 -13.88 -19.54
N PRO A 110 12.41 -14.84 -20.47
CA PRO A 110 13.57 -15.60 -20.93
C PRO A 110 14.73 -14.69 -21.40
N GLY A 111 15.92 -14.89 -20.83
CA GLY A 111 17.11 -14.09 -21.12
C GLY A 111 17.28 -12.82 -20.26
N GLN A 112 16.30 -12.47 -19.42
CA GLN A 112 16.44 -11.40 -18.45
C GLN A 112 17.11 -11.92 -17.17
N TRP A 113 18.32 -11.44 -16.91
CA TRP A 113 19.08 -11.78 -15.69
C TRP A 113 18.88 -10.78 -14.55
N TRP A 114 18.40 -9.58 -14.87
CA TRP A 114 18.31 -8.48 -13.93
C TRP A 114 17.18 -7.53 -14.30
N SER A 115 16.56 -6.95 -13.27
CA SER A 115 15.53 -5.94 -13.37
C SER A 115 15.78 -4.81 -12.38
N SER A 116 15.13 -3.67 -12.61
CA SER A 116 15.10 -2.56 -11.64
C SER A 116 14.56 -2.99 -10.27
N ALA A 117 13.66 -3.97 -10.24
CA ALA A 117 13.12 -4.51 -8.99
C ALA A 117 14.18 -5.33 -8.23
N ASP A 118 15.07 -6.04 -8.91
CA ASP A 118 16.19 -6.77 -8.27
C ASP A 118 17.22 -5.80 -7.72
N GLU A 119 17.53 -4.74 -8.46
CA GLU A 119 18.42 -3.67 -7.98
C GLU A 119 17.86 -3.00 -6.72
N PHE A 120 16.58 -2.65 -6.75
CA PHE A 120 15.90 -2.08 -5.59
C PHE A 120 15.92 -3.04 -4.40
N THR A 121 15.59 -4.32 -4.63
CA THR A 121 15.57 -5.35 -3.58
C THR A 121 16.94 -5.52 -2.95
N LYS A 122 17.99 -5.59 -3.77
CA LYS A 122 19.37 -5.67 -3.28
C LYS A 122 19.73 -4.46 -2.41
N LYS A 123 19.53 -3.24 -2.91
CA LYS A 123 19.85 -2.02 -2.16
C LYS A 123 19.02 -1.89 -0.87
N ALA A 124 17.74 -2.27 -0.91
CA ALA A 124 16.88 -2.23 0.28
C ALA A 124 17.38 -3.19 1.36
N ASN A 125 17.83 -4.39 0.98
CA ASN A 125 18.41 -5.38 1.91
C ASN A 125 19.79 -4.99 2.45
N GLU A 126 20.53 -4.13 1.74
CA GLU A 126 21.80 -3.57 2.19
C GLU A 126 21.59 -2.39 3.16
N LEU A 127 20.56 -1.58 2.91
CA LEU A 127 20.32 -0.33 3.64
C LEU A 127 19.43 -0.50 4.88
N PHE A 128 18.47 -1.44 4.82
CA PHE A 128 17.44 -1.58 5.83
C PHE A 128 17.51 -2.92 6.55
N SER A 129 16.98 -2.93 7.77
CA SER A 129 16.72 -4.14 8.54
C SER A 129 15.21 -4.22 8.81
N PHE A 130 14.60 -5.33 8.41
CA PHE A 130 13.16 -5.53 8.56
C PHE A 130 12.83 -6.26 9.87
N LYS A 131 11.67 -5.97 10.44
CA LYS A 131 11.17 -6.56 11.69
C LYS A 131 10.16 -7.67 11.44
#